data_AF-M0MN09-F1
#
_entry.id   AF-M0MN09-F1
#
_cell.length_a   1.000
_cell.length_b   1.000
_cell.length_c   1.000
_cell.angle_alpha   90.00
_cell.angle_beta   90.00
_cell.angle_gamma   90.00
#
_symmetry.space_group_name_H-M   'P 1'
#
loop_
_entity.id
_entity.type
_entity.pdbx_description
1 polymer ?
#
loop_
_entity_poly.entity_id
_entity_poly.type
_entity_poly.pdbx_seq_one_letter_code
_entity_poly.pdbx_strand_id
1 'polypeptide(L)' 'MADDEQSEPDADSDEPQALEDISGVGASKADALRDAGFESIEDIKQADQDDLAEADGVGNALAARIKACLLYTSLSG' A
#
# COMPACT_ATOMS: atom_id res chain seq x y z
N MET A 1 18.77 -12.12 -27.78
CA MET A 1 18.08 -12.40 -26.50
C MET A 1 17.28 -11.15 -26.17
N ALA A 2 16.11 -11.37 -25.60
CA ALA A 2 15.03 -10.40 -25.48
C ALA A 2 15.42 -9.07 -24.82
N ASP A 3 14.85 -8.04 -25.40
CA ASP A 3 14.49 -6.74 -24.86
C ASP A 3 14.12 -6.82 -23.37
N ASP A 4 15.01 -6.32 -22.51
CA ASP A 4 14.78 -6.13 -21.08
C ASP A 4 14.33 -4.68 -20.91
N GLU A 5 13.07 -4.42 -21.29
CA GLU A 5 12.38 -3.15 -21.07
C GLU A 5 12.03 -3.08 -19.57
N GLN A 6 13.07 -2.93 -18.75
CA GLN A 6 12.94 -2.63 -17.32
C GLN A 6 12.21 -1.30 -17.22
N SER A 7 10.92 -1.41 -16.92
CA SER A 7 9.97 -0.33 -16.71
C SER A 7 10.64 0.82 -15.96
N GLU A 8 10.70 1.96 -16.62
CA GLU A 8 11.07 3.23 -16.02
C GLU A 8 10.13 3.45 -14.83
N PRO A 9 10.61 3.51 -13.57
CA PRO A 9 9.75 3.95 -12.50
C PRO A 9 9.52 5.44 -12.73
N ASP A 10 8.30 5.81 -13.16
CA ASP A 10 7.80 7.18 -13.10
C ASP A 10 7.84 7.63 -11.63
N ALA A 11 8.99 8.14 -11.20
CA ALA A 11 9.33 8.54 -9.83
C ALA A 11 8.73 9.91 -9.45
N ASP A 12 7.58 10.26 -10.04
CA ASP A 12 6.94 11.57 -9.90
C ASP A 12 5.43 11.48 -9.56
N SER A 13 4.94 10.31 -9.13
CA SER A 13 3.65 10.24 -8.42
C SER A 13 3.89 10.21 -6.91
N ASP A 14 3.37 11.21 -6.21
CA ASP A 14 3.24 11.25 -4.74
C ASP A 14 2.33 10.12 -4.20
N GLU A 15 1.85 9.24 -5.09
CA GLU A 15 0.97 8.11 -4.80
C GLU A 15 1.77 6.80 -4.73
N PRO A 16 1.59 5.99 -3.67
CA PRO A 16 2.20 4.67 -3.60
C PRO A 16 1.65 3.78 -4.72
N GLN A 17 2.52 3.19 -5.53
CA GLN A 17 2.13 2.28 -6.60
C GLN A 17 2.00 0.84 -6.10
N ALA A 18 2.80 0.46 -5.11
CA ALA A 18 2.74 -0.85 -4.46
C ALA A 18 2.41 -0.74 -2.97
N LEU A 19 1.88 -1.82 -2.39
CA LEU A 19 1.63 -1.91 -0.95
C LEU A 19 2.90 -1.64 -0.13
N GLU A 20 4.06 -2.05 -0.64
CA GLU A 20 5.37 -1.86 -0.01
C GLU A 20 5.93 -0.43 -0.12
N ASP A 21 5.35 0.42 -0.99
CA ASP A 21 5.68 1.84 -1.05
C ASP A 21 4.95 2.64 0.05
N ILE A 22 3.93 2.05 0.67
CA ILE A 22 3.19 2.72 1.75
C ILE A 22 4.11 2.88 2.95
N SER A 23 4.20 4.10 3.47
CA SER A 23 5.05 4.40 4.62
C SER A 23 4.76 3.49 5.82
N GLY A 24 5.71 2.60 6.15
CA GLY A 24 5.63 1.65 7.25
C GLY A 24 5.15 0.24 6.86
N VAL A 25 4.75 0.03 5.61
CA VAL A 25 4.48 -1.29 5.02
C VAL A 25 5.68 -1.68 4.19
N GLY A 26 6.52 -2.59 4.71
CA GLY A 26 7.55 -3.23 3.89
C GLY A 26 7.00 -4.49 3.22
N ALA A 27 7.82 -5.14 2.39
CA ALA A 27 7.49 -6.38 1.67
C ALA A 27 6.73 -7.41 2.54
N SER A 28 7.19 -7.70 3.76
CA SER A 28 6.54 -8.68 4.65
C SER A 28 5.10 -8.30 5.05
N LYS A 29 4.81 -7.01 5.21
CA LYS A 29 3.47 -6.53 5.56
C LYS A 29 2.59 -6.43 4.31
N ALA A 30 3.18 -6.11 3.17
CA ALA A 30 2.51 -6.15 1.88
C ALA A 30 2.01 -7.56 1.56
N ASP A 31 2.85 -8.59 1.77
CA ASP A 31 2.43 -9.99 1.65
C ASP A 31 1.28 -10.32 2.61
N ALA A 32 1.36 -9.93 3.88
CA ALA A 32 0.30 -10.17 4.86
C ALA A 32 -1.04 -9.49 4.48
N LEU A 33 -0.97 -8.29 3.92
CA LEU A 33 -2.15 -7.58 3.40
C LEU A 33 -2.74 -8.30 2.18
N ARG A 34 -1.90 -8.81 1.28
CA ARG A 34 -2.34 -9.63 0.13
C ARG A 34 -3.00 -10.93 0.58
N ASP A 35 -2.42 -11.62 1.55
CA ASP A 35 -3.00 -12.83 2.14
C ASP A 35 -4.34 -12.54 2.85
N ALA A 36 -4.51 -11.33 3.38
CA ALA A 36 -5.78 -10.87 3.95
C ALA A 36 -6.83 -10.48 2.89
N GLY A 37 -6.47 -10.45 1.61
CA GLY A 37 -7.35 -10.11 0.49
C GLY A 37 -7.22 -8.68 -0.03
N PHE A 38 -6.24 -7.90 0.46
CA PHE A 38 -5.92 -6.56 -0.03
C PHE A 38 -4.81 -6.64 -1.07
N GLU A 39 -5.17 -6.87 -2.33
CA GLU A 39 -4.21 -7.08 -3.41
C GLU A 39 -3.62 -5.76 -3.95
N SER A 40 -4.42 -4.68 -3.85
CA SER A 40 -4.12 -3.37 -4.43
C SER A 40 -4.28 -2.24 -3.43
N ILE A 41 -3.66 -1.08 -3.74
CA ILE A 41 -3.85 0.17 -2.98
C ILE A 41 -5.33 0.57 -2.91
N GLU A 42 -6.08 0.31 -3.97
CA GLU A 42 -7.51 0.61 -4.04
C GLU A 42 -8.32 -0.22 -3.03
N ASP A 43 -7.97 -1.50 -2.83
CA ASP A 43 -8.57 -2.35 -1.79
C ASP A 43 -8.26 -1.80 -0.41
N ILE A 44 -7.02 -1.37 -0.16
CA ILE A 44 -6.61 -0.73 1.10
C ILE A 44 -7.40 0.57 1.34
N LYS A 45 -7.63 1.38 0.28
CA LYS A 45 -8.41 2.63 0.35
C LYS A 45 -9.89 2.35 0.66
N GLN A 46 -10.45 1.26 0.13
CA GLN A 46 -11.82 0.81 0.39
C GLN A 46 -11.97 0.15 1.77
N ALA A 47 -10.92 -0.51 2.28
CA ALA A 47 -10.91 -1.22 3.54
C ALA A 47 -10.99 -0.28 4.76
N ASP A 48 -11.50 -0.80 5.88
CA ASP A 48 -11.46 -0.09 7.14
C ASP A 48 -10.15 -0.25 7.91
N GLN A 49 -9.88 0.70 8.82
CA GLN A 49 -8.64 0.68 9.60
C GLN A 49 -8.59 -0.60 10.45
N ASP A 50 -9.73 -1.02 10.98
CA ASP A 50 -9.84 -2.24 11.75
C ASP A 50 -9.59 -3.48 10.88
N ASP A 51 -10.10 -3.51 9.65
CA ASP A 51 -9.85 -4.60 8.69
C ASP A 51 -8.36 -4.72 8.35
N LEU A 52 -7.70 -3.60 8.07
CA LEU A 52 -6.26 -3.55 7.84
C LEU A 52 -5.46 -3.96 9.08
N ALA A 53 -5.98 -3.66 10.28
CA ALA A 53 -5.35 -4.03 11.53
C ALA A 53 -5.44 -5.53 11.84
N GLU A 54 -6.41 -6.24 11.24
CA GLU A 54 -6.51 -7.70 11.33
C GLU A 54 -5.41 -8.42 10.54
N ALA A 55 -4.78 -7.75 9.57
CA ALA A 55 -3.66 -8.31 8.83
C ALA A 55 -2.42 -8.51 9.72
N ASP A 56 -1.74 -9.64 9.51
CA ASP A 56 -0.59 -10.05 10.32
C ASP A 56 0.55 -9.02 10.23
N GLY A 57 0.98 -8.48 11.37
CA GLY A 57 2.07 -7.49 11.43
C GLY A 57 1.70 -6.05 11.04
N VAL A 58 0.45 -5.76 10.69
CA VAL A 58 -0.05 -4.39 10.49
C VAL A 58 -0.52 -3.81 11.82
N GLY A 59 -1.56 -4.35 12.42
CA GLY A 59 -2.12 -3.85 13.68
C GLY A 59 -2.63 -2.41 13.60
N ASN A 60 -3.31 -1.97 14.67
CA ASN A 60 -4.12 -0.74 14.64
C ASN A 60 -3.29 0.54 14.39
N ALA A 61 -2.07 0.60 14.95
CA ALA A 61 -1.17 1.75 14.78
C ALA A 61 -0.63 1.89 13.35
N LEU A 62 -0.36 0.79 12.65
CA LEU A 62 0.11 0.86 11.27
C LEU A 62 -1.06 1.10 10.32
N ALA A 63 -2.19 0.43 10.53
CA ALA A 63 -3.40 0.64 9.74
C ALA A 63 -3.80 2.13 9.70
N ALA A 64 -3.76 2.80 10.85
CA ALA A 64 -4.02 4.25 10.94
C ALA A 64 -3.05 5.07 10.06
N ARG A 65 -1.75 4.70 10.04
CA ARG A 65 -0.73 5.38 9.24
C ARG A 65 -0.91 5.14 7.75
N ILE A 66 -1.20 3.90 7.38
CA ILE A 66 -1.51 3.50 5.99
C ILE A 66 -2.68 4.33 5.48
N LYS A 67 -3.79 4.37 6.24
CA LYS A 67 -4.94 5.22 5.89
C LYS A 67 -4.57 6.69 5.79
N ALA A 68 -3.84 7.23 6.75
CA ALA A 68 -3.43 8.63 6.71
C ALA A 68 -2.57 8.96 5.48
N CYS A 69 -1.66 8.06 5.11
CA CYS A 69 -0.82 8.18 3.91
C CYS A 69 -1.69 8.28 2.65
N LEU A 70 -2.66 7.36 2.50
CA LEU A 70 -3.50 7.28 1.30
C LEU A 70 -4.59 8.37 1.22
N LEU A 71 -5.09 8.83 2.37
CA LEU A 71 -6.10 9.89 2.45
C LEU A 71 -5.52 11.26 2.09
N TYR A 72 -4.26 11.54 2.46
CA TYR A 72 -3.62 12.83 2.17
C TYR A 72 -3.42 13.04 0.66
N THR A 73 -3.04 11.99 -0.05
CA THR A 73 -2.86 12.02 -1.50
C THR A 73 -4.18 12.28 -2.25
N SER A 74 -5.30 11.72 -1.78
CA SER A 74 -6.62 11.95 -2.40
C SER A 74 -7.18 13.36 -2.19
N LEU A 75 -6.69 14.14 -1.22
CA LEU A 75 -7.17 15.50 -0.95
C LEU A 75 -6.37 16.60 -1.67
N SER A 76 -5.24 16.27 -2.30
CA SER A 76 -4.35 17.26 -2.94
C SER A 76 -4.46 17.29 -4.48
N GLY A 77 -5.43 16.58 -5.06
CA GLY A 77 -5.74 16.54 -6.49
C GLY A 77 -6.77 17.57 -6.95
#